data_AF-A0A433WW04-F1
#
_entry.id   AF-A0A433WW04-F1
#
_cell.length_a   1.000
_cell.length_b   1.000
_cell.length_c   1.000
_cell.angle_alpha   90.00
_cell.angle_beta   90.00
_cell.angle_gamma   90.00
#
_symmetry.space_group_name_H-M   'P 1'
#
loop_
_entity.id
_entity.type
_entity.pdbx_description
1 polymer ?
#
loop_
_entity_poly.entity_id
_entity_poly.type
_entity_poly.pdbx_seq_one_letter_code
_entity_poly.pdbx_strand_id
1 'polypeptide(L)' 'MSLSINTNASAMVAVQTLNATQTALSNAENTISTGLKVSSAADNAAAYGIAQQMQGNVSGQSAV' A
#
# COMPACT_ATOMS: atom_id res chain seq x y z
N MET A 1 22.26 -27.15 14.62
CA MET A 1 22.16 -25.67 14.60
C MET A 1 23.53 -25.12 14.22
N SER A 2 23.87 -25.23 12.93
CA SER A 2 25.21 -24.92 12.43
C SER A 2 25.21 -23.51 11.87
N LEU A 3 26.11 -22.67 12.38
CA LEU A 3 26.41 -21.35 11.85
C LEU A 3 26.96 -21.54 10.43
N SER A 4 26.08 -21.54 9.44
CA SER A 4 26.47 -21.63 8.03
C SER A 4 27.14 -20.30 7.65
N ILE A 5 28.46 -20.30 7.59
CA ILE A 5 29.28 -19.13 7.21
C ILE A 5 28.84 -18.57 5.85
N ASN A 6 28.33 -19.42 4.96
CA ASN A 6 27.88 -19.07 3.62
C ASN A 6 26.36 -18.80 3.49
N THR A 7 25.54 -19.16 4.48
CA THR A 7 24.08 -18.96 4.42
C THR A 7 23.55 -18.56 5.79
N ASN A 8 23.48 -17.25 6.00
CA ASN A 8 22.95 -16.68 7.22
C ASN A 8 21.42 -16.52 7.10
N ALA A 9 20.68 -17.52 7.60
CA ALA A 9 19.22 -17.51 7.58
C ALA A 9 18.63 -16.30 8.34
N SER A 10 19.28 -15.84 9.41
CA SER A 10 18.86 -14.64 10.15
C SER A 10 18.99 -13.37 9.30
N ALA A 11 20.06 -13.25 8.51
CA ALA A 11 20.22 -12.16 7.55
C ALA A 11 19.18 -12.25 6.41
N MET A 12 18.85 -13.46 5.95
CA MET A 12 17.85 -13.66 4.90
C MET A 12 16.43 -13.27 5.38
N VAL A 13 16.08 -13.61 6.62
CA VAL A 13 14.82 -13.16 7.27
C VAL A 13 14.85 -11.64 7.45
N ALA A 14 15.96 -11.06 7.90
CA ALA A 14 16.08 -9.62 8.04
C ALA A 14 15.92 -8.90 6.69
N VAL A 15 16.51 -9.42 5.60
CA VAL A 15 16.32 -8.89 4.24
C VAL A 15 14.87 -9.03 3.78
N GLN A 16 14.18 -10.11 4.16
CA GLN A 16 12.76 -10.30 3.84
C GLN A 16 11.88 -9.30 4.58
N THR A 17 12.16 -9.07 5.88
CA THR A 17 11.51 -8.02 6.68
C THR A 17 11.82 -6.63 6.14
N LEU A 18 13.06 -6.37 5.71
CA LEU A 18 13.47 -5.09 5.16
C LEU A 18 12.77 -4.80 3.83
N ASN A 19 12.66 -5.79 2.94
CA ASN A 19 11.86 -5.68 1.72
C ASN A 19 10.38 -5.43 2.02
N ALA A 20 9.80 -6.16 2.98
CA ALA A 20 8.41 -5.93 3.40
C ALA A 20 8.21 -4.51 3.96
N THR A 21 9.17 -4.01 4.74
CA THR A 21 9.16 -2.66 5.31
C THR A 21 9.30 -1.61 4.20
N GLN A 22 10.16 -1.85 3.21
CA GLN A 22 10.34 -0.96 2.07
C GLN A 22 9.07 -0.84 1.23
N THR A 23 8.37 -1.96 0.99
CA THR A 23 7.07 -1.96 0.31
C THR A 23 6.01 -1.23 1.12
N ALA A 24 5.94 -1.46 2.43
CA ALA A 24 5.01 -0.75 3.31
C ALA A 24 5.28 0.76 3.33
N LEU A 25 6.55 1.17 3.37
CA LEU A 25 6.95 2.57 3.28
C LEU A 25 6.53 3.20 1.95
N SER A 26 6.76 2.52 0.82
CA SER A 26 6.37 3.04 -0.50
C SER A 26 4.85 3.21 -0.62
N ASN A 27 4.06 2.31 -0.03
CA ASN A 27 2.60 2.45 0.03
C ASN A 27 2.17 3.63 0.91
N ALA A 28 2.84 3.84 2.04
CA ALA A 28 2.61 4.99 2.90
C ALA A 28 2.97 6.30 2.19
N GLU A 29 4.09 6.35 1.48
CA GLU A 29 4.49 7.50 0.65
C GLU A 29 3.47 7.80 -0.45
N ASN A 30 2.95 6.78 -1.14
CA ASN A 30 1.89 6.93 -2.14
C ASN A 30 0.60 7.47 -1.51
N THR A 31 0.24 7.01 -0.31
CA THR A 31 -0.92 7.51 0.44
C THR A 31 -0.73 8.97 0.84
N ILE A 32 0.46 9.36 1.30
CA ILE A 32 0.78 10.75 1.67
C ILE A 32 0.76 11.64 0.43
N SER A 33 1.35 11.20 -0.68
CA SER A 33 1.46 11.96 -1.93
C SER A 33 0.09 12.21 -2.57
N THR A 34 -0.77 11.20 -2.62
CA THR A 34 -2.12 11.32 -3.18
C THR A 34 -3.14 11.89 -2.20
N GLY A 35 -2.84 11.83 -0.90
CA GLY A 35 -3.79 12.11 0.18
C GLY A 35 -4.94 11.09 0.28
N LEU A 36 -4.91 10.02 -0.53
CA LEU A 36 -5.96 9.02 -0.62
C LEU A 36 -5.47 7.70 -0.03
N LYS A 37 -6.22 7.18 0.95
CA LYS A 37 -5.95 5.88 1.58
C LYS A 37 -6.08 4.69 0.61
N VAL A 38 -6.76 4.88 -0.51
CA VAL A 38 -6.93 3.90 -1.59
C VAL A 38 -6.59 4.62 -2.89
N SER A 39 -5.34 4.51 -3.31
CA SER A 39 -4.85 5.17 -4.53
C SER A 39 -5.23 4.41 -5.80
N SER A 40 -5.47 3.09 -5.71
CA SER A 40 -5.77 2.24 -6.86
C SER A 40 -6.91 1.26 -6.58
N ALA A 41 -7.59 0.80 -7.65
CA ALA A 41 -8.58 -0.28 -7.54
C ALA A 41 -7.96 -1.62 -7.10
N ALA A 42 -6.63 -1.77 -7.21
CA ALA A 42 -5.93 -2.97 -6.78
C ALA A 42 -5.74 -3.02 -5.24
N ASP A 43 -5.63 -1.86 -4.58
CA ASP A 43 -5.52 -1.80 -3.12
C ASP A 43 -6.83 -2.19 -2.43
N ASN A 44 -7.97 -1.74 -2.98
CA ASN A 44 -9.30 -2.14 -2.50
C ASN A 44 -10.39 -1.80 -3.52
N ALA A 45 -10.73 -2.75 -4.40
CA ALA A 45 -11.70 -2.53 -5.48
C ALA A 45 -13.08 -2.05 -4.96
N ALA A 46 -13.51 -2.55 -3.81
CA ALA A 46 -14.78 -2.16 -3.19
C ALA A 46 -14.74 -0.71 -2.69
N ALA A 47 -13.70 -0.34 -1.92
CA ALA A 47 -13.58 1.03 -1.39
C ALA A 47 -13.32 2.07 -2.50
N TYR A 48 -12.54 1.71 -3.53
CA TYR A 48 -12.32 2.55 -4.70
C TYR A 48 -13.62 2.79 -5.49
N GLY A 49 -14.46 1.76 -5.67
CA GLY A 49 -15.78 1.89 -6.30
C GLY A 49 -16.73 2.80 -5.52
N ILE A 50 -16.80 2.64 -4.18
CA ILE A 50 -17.62 3.50 -3.30
C ILE A 50 -17.09 4.95 -3.32
N ALA A 51 -15.78 5.15 -3.31
CA ALA A 51 -15.16 6.47 -3.39
C ALA A 51 -15.51 7.19 -4.71
N GLN A 52 -15.43 6.50 -5.86
CA GLN A 52 -15.86 7.05 -7.15
C GLN A 52 -17.35 7.37 -7.18
N GLN A 53 -18.20 6.48 -6.65
CA GLN A 53 -19.64 6.71 -6.57
C GLN A 53 -19.98 7.94 -5.71
N MET A 54 -19.34 8.09 -4.54
CA MET A 54 -19.49 9.26 -3.69
C MET A 54 -19.00 10.53 -4.37
N GLN A 55 -17.86 10.48 -5.06
CA GLN A 55 -17.31 11.64 -5.76
C GLN A 55 -18.22 12.08 -6.91
N GLY A 56 -18.82 11.14 -7.65
CA GLY A 56 -19.86 11.41 -8.65
C GLY A 56 -21.12 12.04 -8.03
N ASN A 57 -21.58 11.55 -6.88
CA ASN A 57 -22.73 12.12 -6.19
C ASN A 57 -22.47 13.55 -5.69
N VAL A 58 -21.28 13.83 -5.14
CA VAL A 58 -20.89 15.18 -4.70
C VAL A 58 -20.79 16.14 -5.88
N SER A 59 -20.16 15.72 -6.98
CA SER A 59 -20.05 16.55 -8.19
C SER A 59 -21.41 16.81 -8.82
N GLY A 60 -22.31 15.82 -8.81
CA GLY A 60 -23.69 15.99 -9.27
C GLY A 60 -24.50 16.93 -8.38
N GLN A 61 -24.30 16.88 -7.06
CA GLN A 61 -24.99 17.78 -6.12
C GLN A 61 -24.46 19.22 -6.17
N SER A 62 -23.17 19.41 -6.48
CA SER A 62 -22.56 20.73 -6.68
C SER A 62 -22.85 21.35 -8.05
N ALA A 63 -23.34 20.56 -9.03
CA ALA A 63 -23.66 21.02 -10.37
C ALA A 63 -25.10 21.57 -10.49
N VAL A 64 -25.89 21.51 -9.40
CA VAL A 64 -27.26 22.03 -9.27
C VAL A 64 -27.23 23.25 -8.36
#